data_AF-A0A150QZJ3-F1
#
_entry.id   AF-A0A150QZJ3-F1
#
_cell.length_a   1.000
_cell.length_b   1.000
_cell.length_c   1.000
_cell.angle_alpha   90.00
_cell.angle_beta   90.00
_cell.angle_gamma   90.00
#
_symmetry.space_group_name_H-M   'P 1'
#
loop_
_entity.id
_entity.type
_entity.pdbx_description
1 polymer ?
#
loop_
_entity_poly.entity_id
_entity_poly.type
_entity_poly.pdbx_seq_one_letter_code
_entity_poly.pdbx_strand_id
1 'polypeptide(L)' 'MLMQALKDIGTVVWEPLHRSRFELPGEAIAPRVPLLTRGEGVRESASDHGRRERMEDLLRVVRRVTSPAGRMG' A
#
# COMPACT_ATOMS: atom_id res chain seq x y z
N MET A 1 -9.18 -2.96 -33.06
CA MET A 1 -8.00 -2.49 -32.30
C MET A 1 -8.05 -3.04 -30.89
N LEU A 2 -6.91 -3.46 -30.33
CA LEU A 2 -6.81 -4.15 -29.03
C LEU A 2 -7.57 -3.45 -27.89
N MET A 3 -7.42 -2.13 -27.78
CA MET A 3 -8.07 -1.35 -26.73
C MET A 3 -9.61 -1.40 -26.77
N GLN A 4 -10.21 -1.60 -27.94
CA GLN A 4 -11.66 -1.75 -28.06
C GLN A 4 -12.11 -3.13 -27.61
N ALA A 5 -11.40 -4.18 -28.05
CA ALA A 5 -11.68 -5.55 -27.62
C ALA A 5 -11.57 -5.72 -26.09
N LEU A 6 -10.59 -5.07 -25.44
CA LEU A 6 -10.45 -5.08 -23.98
C LEU A 6 -11.63 -4.40 -23.25
N LYS A 7 -12.20 -3.35 -23.83
CA LYS A 7 -13.40 -2.69 -23.27
C LYS A 7 -14.62 -3.59 -23.39
N ASP A 8 -14.78 -4.23 -24.55
CA ASP A 8 -15.96 -5.03 -24.87
C ASP A 8 -16.04 -6.33 -24.03
N ILE A 9 -14.90 -6.90 -23.63
CA ILE A 9 -14.83 -8.11 -22.78
C ILE A 9 -14.86 -7.81 -21.27
N GLY A 10 -14.94 -6.53 -20.86
CA GLY A 10 -15.05 -6.15 -19.45
C GLY A 10 -13.81 -6.48 -18.61
N THR A 11 -12.67 -5.86 -18.91
CA THR A 11 -11.45 -6.04 -18.11
C THR A 11 -11.45 -5.22 -16.82
N VAL A 12 -10.95 -5.81 -15.73
CA VAL A 12 -10.68 -5.14 -14.45
C VAL A 12 -9.19 -4.82 -14.31
N VAL A 13 -8.89 -3.64 -13.76
CA VAL A 13 -7.53 -3.25 -13.39
C VAL A 13 -7.29 -3.67 -11.94
N TRP A 14 -6.32 -4.56 -11.73
CA TRP A 14 -5.87 -4.93 -10.40
C TRP A 14 -4.88 -3.90 -9.87
N GLU A 15 -5.02 -3.59 -8.59
CA GLU A 15 -4.12 -2.65 -7.94
C GLU A 15 -2.94 -3.35 -7.29
N PRO A 16 -1.73 -2.78 -7.40
CA PRO A 16 -0.55 -3.36 -6.79
C PRO A 16 -0.62 -3.31 -5.26
N LEU A 17 -0.41 -4.47 -4.63
CA LEU A 17 -0.17 -4.62 -3.20
C LEU A 17 1.33 -4.83 -2.95
N HIS A 18 1.88 -4.16 -1.94
CA HIS A 18 3.27 -4.30 -1.55
C HIS A 18 3.37 -4.90 -0.16
N ARG A 19 4.04 -6.05 -0.05
CA ARG A 19 4.45 -6.59 1.24
C ARG A 19 5.64 -5.80 1.76
N SER A 20 5.46 -5.23 2.94
CA SER A 20 6.46 -4.43 3.63
C SER A 20 6.83 -5.08 4.96
N ARG A 21 8.10 -4.96 5.33
CA ARG A 21 8.65 -5.49 6.57
C ARG A 21 9.31 -4.37 7.36
N PHE A 22 8.93 -4.25 8.63
CA PHE A 22 9.47 -3.24 9.53
C PHE A 22 10.09 -3.88 10.77
N GLU A 23 11.19 -3.29 11.23
CA GLU A 23 11.83 -3.59 12.51
C GLU A 23 11.81 -2.33 13.38
N LEU A 24 10.98 -2.33 14.41
CA LEU A 24 10.72 -1.16 15.25
C LEU A 24 10.86 -1.54 16.72
N PRO A 25 11.11 -0.59 17.63
CA PRO A 25 10.88 -0.80 19.05
C PRO A 25 9.42 -1.23 19.30
N GLY A 26 9.17 -2.11 20.29
CA GLY A 26 7.83 -2.65 20.54
C GLY A 26 6.79 -1.57 20.83
N GLU A 27 7.20 -0.50 21.53
CA GLU A 27 6.35 0.66 21.82
C GLU A 27 5.91 1.44 20.56
N ALA A 28 6.63 1.30 19.45
CA ALA A 28 6.32 1.99 18.19
C ALA A 28 5.35 1.21 17.29
N ILE A 29 4.95 0.00 17.68
CA ILE A 29 4.06 -0.87 16.91
C ILE A 29 2.60 -0.42 17.05
N ALA A 30 2.11 -0.26 18.29
CA ALA A 30 0.71 0.11 18.54
C ALA A 30 0.31 1.46 17.89
N PRO A 31 1.13 2.53 17.95
CA PRO A 31 0.80 3.82 17.30
C PRO A 31 0.77 3.76 15.77
N ARG A 32 1.32 2.70 15.15
CA ARG A 32 1.45 2.60 13.69
C ARG A 32 0.27 1.91 13.03
N VAL A 33 -0.47 1.08 13.76
CA VAL A 33 -1.65 0.37 13.23
C VAL A 33 -2.66 1.31 12.55
N PRO A 34 -3.00 2.49 13.10
CA PRO A 34 -3.92 3.43 12.43
C PRO A 34 -3.37 4.00 11.11
N LEU A 35 -2.05 4.08 10.95
CA LEU A 35 -1.42 4.58 9.71
C LEU A 35 -1.53 3.56 8.57
N LEU A 36 -1.52 2.26 8.89
CA LEU A 36 -1.81 1.20 7.94
C LEU A 36 -3.23 1.33 7.42
N THR A 37 -4.20 1.50 8.33
CA THR A 37 -5.62 1.65 7.95
C THR A 37 -5.86 2.86 7.04
N ARG A 38 -5.15 3.98 7.25
CA ARG A 38 -5.26 5.17 6.39
C ARG A 38 -4.78 4.91 4.95
N GLY A 39 -3.83 4.00 4.76
CA GLY A 39 -3.33 3.60 3.45
C GLY A 39 -4.02 2.36 2.88
N GLU A 40 -5.15 1.95 3.46
CA GLU A 40 -5.81 0.65 3.18
C GLU A 40 -4.86 -0.55 3.29
N GLY A 41 -3.87 -0.42 4.18
CA GLY A 41 -2.95 -1.47 4.52
C GLY A 41 -3.52 -2.40 5.59
N VAL A 42 -3.12 -3.67 5.53
CA VAL A 42 -3.50 -4.71 6.48
C VAL A 42 -2.23 -5.28 7.10
N ARG A 43 -2.22 -5.40 8.43
CA ARG A 43 -1.15 -6.10 9.14
C ARG A 43 -1.32 -7.60 8.94
N GLU A 44 -0.28 -8.26 8.44
CA GLU A 44 -0.27 -9.71 8.27
C GLU A 44 0.26 -10.41 9.52
N SER A 45 1.33 -9.88 10.14
CA SER A 45 1.98 -10.57 11.26
C SER A 45 2.79 -9.64 12.16
N ALA A 46 2.95 -10.07 13.41
CA ALA A 46 3.76 -9.45 14.45
C ALA A 46 4.58 -10.53 15.13
N SER A 47 5.88 -10.32 15.35
CA SER A 47 6.67 -11.21 16.19
C SER A 47 7.57 -10.41 17.11
N ASP A 48 7.42 -10.67 18.40
CA ASP A 48 8.25 -10.09 19.46
C ASP A 48 9.65 -10.71 19.44
N HIS A 49 10.67 -9.88 19.36
CA HIS A 49 12.08 -10.25 19.44
C HIS A 49 12.82 -9.35 20.46
N GLY A 50 12.26 -9.21 21.66
CA GLY A 50 12.90 -8.50 22.76
C GLY A 50 12.75 -6.98 22.62
N ARG A 51 13.85 -6.23 22.49
CA ARG A 51 13.77 -4.75 22.37
C ARG A 51 13.19 -4.29 21.02
N ARG A 52 13.05 -5.18 20.04
CA ARG A 52 12.51 -4.87 18.72
C ARG A 52 11.44 -5.89 18.34
N GLU A 53 10.38 -5.40 17.73
CA GLU A 53 9.34 -6.20 17.12
C GLU A 53 9.47 -6.16 15.60
N ARG A 54 9.23 -7.31 14.97
CA ARG A 54 9.10 -7.44 13.52
C ARG A 54 7.63 -7.35 13.14
N MET A 55 7.32 -6.54 12.14
CA MET A 55 5.97 -6.38 11.61
C MET A 55 5.97 -6.58 10.10
N GLU A 56 5.02 -7.36 9.62
CA GLU A 56 4.76 -7.57 8.19
C GLU A 56 3.38 -7.02 7.86
N ASP A 57 3.32 -6.17 6.83
CA ASP A 57 2.11 -5.49 6.40
C ASP A 57 1.96 -5.58 4.87
N LEU A 58 0.72 -5.77 4.40
CA LEU A 58 0.34 -5.53 3.01
C LEU A 58 -0.15 -4.09 2.88
N LEU A 59 0.46 -3.33 1.97
CA LEU A 59 0.11 -1.95 1.69
C LEU A 59 -0.40 -1.81 0.27
N ARG A 60 -1.55 -1.15 0.07
CA ARG A 60 -1.98 -0.71 -1.26
C ARG A 60 -0.99 0.33 -1.78
N VAL A 61 -0.44 0.10 -2.96
CA VAL A 61 0.50 1.05 -3.58
C VAL A 61 -0.28 2.11 -4.32
N VAL A 62 -0.55 3.22 -3.64
CA VAL A 62 -1.16 4.39 -4.28
C VAL A 62 -0.07 5.19 -4.98
N ARG A 63 -0.07 5.19 -6.32
CA ARG A 63 0.78 6.10 -7.09
C ARG A 63 0.20 7.51 -7.02
N ARG A 64 0.91 8.43 -6.35
CA ARG A 64 0.58 9.86 -6.45
C ARG A 64 0.97 10.34 -7.86
N VAL A 65 -0.01 10.50 -8.74
CA VAL A 65 0.19 11.18 -10.02
C VAL A 65 0.14 12.69 -9.76
N THR A 66 1.31 13.32 -9.65
CA THR A 66 1.37 14.78 -9.62
C THR A 66 1.13 15.28 -11.05
N SER A 67 -0.05 15.89 -11.29
CA SER A 67 -0.26 16.65 -12.52
C SER A 67 0.80 17.75 -12.57
N PRO A 68 1.57 17.92 -13.67
CA PRO A 68 2.33 19.14 -13.84
C PRO A 68 1.32 20.29 -13.83
N ALA A 69 1.63 21.36 -13.08
CA ALA A 69 0.81 22.56 -13.02
C ALA A 69 0.40 22.97 -14.43
N GLY A 70 -0.89 23.24 -14.61
CA GLY A 70 -1.55 23.36 -15.90
C GLY A 70 -0.77 24.17 -16.91
N ARG A 71 -0.56 23.60 -18.10
CA ARG A 71 -0.29 24.40 -19.29
C ARG A 71 -1.64 24.89 -19.80
N MET A 72 -2.11 25.99 -19.20
CA MET A 72 -3.17 26.82 -19.77
C MET A 72 -2.46 27.79 -20.72
N GLY A 73 -2.59 27.52 -22.01
CA GLY A 73 -2.12 28.34 -23.12
C GLY A 73 -3.03 28.10 -24.30
#